data_AF-A0A2S5GIG1-F1
#
_entry.id   AF-A0A2S5GIG1-F1
#
_cell.length_a   1.000
_cell.length_b   1.000
_cell.length_c   1.000
_cell.angle_alpha   90.00
_cell.angle_beta   90.00
_cell.angle_gamma   90.00
#
_symmetry.space_group_name_H-M   'P 1'
#
loop_
_entity.id
_entity.type
_entity.pdbx_description
1 polymer ?
#
loop_
_entity_poly.entity_id
_entity_poly.type
_entity_poly.pdbx_seq_one_letter_code
_entity_poly.pdbx_strand_id
1 'polypeptide(L)'
;MIARLAPLTLALLVFGAAAWGQPAKAVAPDVCAAVTVREGDPIPADACAVNIVPRDLGVSGMTFGGDPVWTPLDPQAMPGVFYDSASIAPMSDRPVVMAVTVAWFYAQPRVSETNGQAYASVSQPIILNCSANTYTVTQTQHYAGNNATGALVESIPVAGIHNAPVARDPVQRKLRGVVCPAPGKNARK
;
A
#
# COMPACT_ATOMS: atom_id res chain seq x y z
N MET A 1 -9.82 -17.75 -62.52
CA MET A 1 -10.82 -18.84 -62.65
C MET A 1 -11.37 -19.07 -61.25
N ILE A 2 -12.55 -18.59 -60.82
CA ILE A 2 -13.96 -18.84 -61.27
C ILE A 2 -14.19 -20.34 -61.43
N ALA A 3 -15.11 -21.07 -60.79
CA ALA A 3 -16.51 -20.85 -60.33
C ALA A 3 -16.78 -21.72 -59.07
N ARG A 4 -17.60 -21.38 -58.05
CA ARG A 4 -19.08 -21.24 -57.93
C ARG A 4 -19.93 -22.49 -58.26
N LEU A 5 -20.94 -22.71 -57.39
CA LEU A 5 -22.20 -23.52 -57.38
C LEU A 5 -22.19 -24.67 -56.34
N ALA A 6 -22.86 -24.61 -55.17
CA ALA A 6 -24.30 -24.51 -54.81
C ALA A 6 -25.11 -25.81 -55.11
N PRO A 7 -26.28 -26.08 -54.49
CA PRO A 7 -26.76 -25.91 -53.10
C PRO A 7 -27.40 -27.23 -52.57
N LEU A 8 -27.71 -27.37 -51.27
CA LEU A 8 -28.84 -28.23 -50.87
C LEU A 8 -29.40 -27.87 -49.48
N THR A 9 -30.56 -27.25 -49.52
CA THR A 9 -31.51 -27.04 -48.44
C THR A 9 -32.11 -28.36 -47.98
N LEU A 10 -32.10 -28.63 -46.67
CA LEU A 10 -33.08 -29.52 -46.05
C LEU A 10 -33.54 -28.92 -44.72
N ALA A 11 -34.77 -28.42 -44.70
CA ALA A 11 -35.48 -28.05 -43.50
C ALA A 11 -36.13 -29.30 -42.90
N LEU A 12 -36.01 -29.48 -41.59
CA LEU A 12 -36.83 -30.42 -40.81
C LEU A 12 -37.12 -29.80 -39.45
N LEU A 13 -38.35 -29.29 -39.33
CA LEU A 13 -39.03 -28.96 -38.07
C LEU A 13 -39.47 -30.27 -37.41
N VAL A 14 -39.12 -30.47 -36.14
CA VAL A 14 -39.83 -31.39 -35.25
C VAL A 14 -40.05 -30.70 -33.89
N PHE A 15 -41.32 -30.68 -33.50
CA PHE A 15 -41.85 -30.20 -32.23
C PHE A 15 -41.38 -31.07 -31.06
N GLY A 16 -41.05 -30.43 -29.94
CA GLY A 16 -40.84 -31.08 -28.65
C GLY A 16 -41.11 -30.09 -27.53
N ALA A 17 -42.39 -29.95 -27.14
CA ALA A 17 -42.78 -29.25 -25.93
C ALA A 17 -42.35 -30.09 -24.73
N ALA A 18 -41.18 -29.79 -24.16
CA ALA A 18 -40.82 -30.20 -22.81
C ALA A 18 -41.03 -28.98 -21.91
N ALA A 19 -42.11 -29.00 -21.13
CA ALA A 19 -42.33 -28.07 -20.04
C ALA A 19 -41.25 -28.30 -18.98
N TRP A 20 -40.17 -27.52 -19.02
CA TRP A 20 -39.23 -27.44 -17.93
C TRP A 20 -39.91 -26.62 -16.84
N GLY A 21 -40.36 -27.31 -15.80
CA GLY A 21 -40.85 -26.67 -14.58
C GLY A 21 -39.82 -25.65 -14.09
N GLN A 22 -40.29 -24.45 -13.78
CA GLN A 22 -39.45 -23.40 -13.21
C GLN A 22 -38.80 -23.94 -11.93
N PRO A 23 -37.48 -23.83 -11.75
CA PRO A 23 -36.92 -24.04 -10.42
C PRO A 23 -37.57 -23.01 -9.51
N ALA A 24 -38.25 -23.49 -8.47
CA ALA A 24 -38.73 -22.64 -7.40
C ALA A 24 -37.55 -21.78 -6.94
N LYS A 25 -37.75 -20.46 -6.92
CA LYS A 25 -36.76 -19.49 -6.47
C LYS A 25 -36.45 -19.82 -5.01
N ALA A 26 -35.35 -20.53 -4.78
CA ALA A 26 -34.82 -20.72 -3.44
C ALA A 26 -34.61 -19.32 -2.87
N VAL A 27 -35.34 -18.99 -1.80
CA VAL A 27 -35.08 -17.81 -0.98
C VAL A 27 -33.63 -17.94 -0.54
N ALA A 28 -32.77 -17.05 -1.05
CA ALA A 28 -31.40 -16.96 -0.57
C ALA A 28 -31.47 -16.74 0.94
N PRO A 29 -30.64 -17.44 1.75
CA PRO A 29 -30.51 -17.06 3.15
C PRO A 29 -30.19 -15.57 3.18
N ASP A 30 -30.77 -14.86 4.15
CA ASP A 30 -30.59 -13.43 4.37
C ASP A 30 -29.09 -13.18 4.60
N VAL A 31 -28.32 -13.03 3.51
CA VAL A 31 -26.87 -12.85 3.55
C VAL A 31 -26.68 -11.40 3.91
N CYS A 32 -26.72 -11.16 5.20
CA CYS A 32 -26.39 -9.87 5.69
C CYS A 32 -24.94 -9.54 5.28
N ALA A 33 -24.76 -8.39 4.64
CA ALA A 33 -23.48 -7.97 4.10
C ALA A 33 -22.58 -7.43 5.21
N ALA A 34 -21.35 -7.94 5.27
CA ALA A 34 -20.28 -7.28 6.01
C ALA A 34 -19.78 -6.09 5.20
N VAL A 35 -19.87 -4.88 5.76
CA VAL A 35 -19.51 -3.64 5.06
C VAL A 35 -18.30 -3.02 5.71
N THR A 36 -17.30 -2.67 4.91
CA THR A 36 -16.21 -1.79 5.32
C THR A 36 -16.61 -0.35 5.08
N VAL A 37 -16.59 0.49 6.12
CA VAL A 37 -16.88 1.93 6.03
C VAL A 37 -15.65 2.70 6.50
N ARG A 38 -15.42 3.92 6.00
CA ARG A 38 -14.39 4.77 6.60
C ARG A 38 -14.93 5.44 7.86
N GLU A 39 -14.05 5.76 8.79
CA GLU A 39 -14.39 6.44 10.04
C GLU A 39 -15.12 7.77 9.77
N GLY A 40 -16.39 7.86 10.18
CA GLY A 40 -17.25 9.03 9.92
C GLY A 40 -18.08 8.95 8.63
N ASP A 41 -17.97 7.88 7.84
CA ASP A 41 -18.95 7.57 6.80
C ASP A 41 -20.24 7.01 7.41
N PRO A 42 -21.41 7.27 6.80
CA PRO A 42 -22.67 6.70 7.26
C PRO A 42 -22.66 5.17 7.12
N ILE A 43 -23.02 4.48 8.20
CA ILE A 43 -23.12 3.02 8.26
C ILE A 43 -24.49 2.60 7.70
N PRO A 44 -24.55 1.70 6.70
CA PRO A 44 -25.81 1.14 6.22
C PRO A 44 -26.54 0.38 7.34
N ALA A 45 -27.83 0.63 7.49
CA ALA A 45 -28.65 0.04 8.56
C ALA A 45 -28.87 -1.48 8.41
N ASP A 46 -28.58 -2.02 7.23
CA ASP A 46 -28.67 -3.44 6.85
C ASP A 46 -27.33 -4.18 6.96
N ALA A 47 -26.27 -3.56 7.51
CA ALA A 47 -24.99 -4.20 7.76
C ALA A 47 -24.97 -4.92 9.12
N CYS A 48 -24.63 -6.21 9.13
CA CYS A 48 -24.51 -7.04 10.34
C CYS A 48 -23.08 -7.05 10.89
N ALA A 49 -22.11 -6.71 10.05
CA ALA A 49 -20.73 -6.61 10.44
C ALA A 49 -20.14 -5.37 9.78
N VAL A 50 -19.61 -4.47 10.59
CA VAL A 50 -19.02 -3.23 10.11
C VAL A 50 -17.56 -3.22 10.49
N ASN A 51 -16.68 -3.16 9.48
CA ASN A 51 -15.26 -2.91 9.70
C ASN A 51 -14.97 -1.45 9.41
N ILE A 52 -14.62 -0.69 10.46
CA ILE A 52 -14.36 0.75 10.34
C ILE A 52 -12.87 0.95 10.06
N VAL A 53 -12.56 1.47 8.87
CA VAL A 53 -11.20 1.85 8.48
C VAL A 53 -10.97 3.32 8.86
N PRO A 54 -9.92 3.66 9.64
CA PRO A 54 -9.61 5.05 9.97
C PRO A 54 -9.52 5.93 8.71
N ARG A 55 -10.17 7.11 8.70
CA ARG A 55 -10.16 8.02 7.54
C ARG A 55 -8.77 8.56 7.24
N ASP A 56 -7.92 8.64 8.26
CA ASP A 56 -6.52 9.05 8.17
C ASP A 56 -5.73 8.35 9.28
N LEU A 57 -4.60 7.73 8.94
CA LEU A 57 -3.61 7.30 9.94
C LEU A 57 -2.82 8.51 10.51
N GLY A 58 -3.40 9.71 10.50
CA GLY A 58 -2.77 10.94 10.98
C GLY A 58 -1.55 11.38 10.17
N VAL A 59 -1.40 10.94 8.92
CA VAL A 59 -0.23 11.28 8.08
C VAL A 59 -0.48 12.46 7.14
N SER A 60 -1.74 12.81 6.91
CA SER A 60 -2.16 13.89 5.98
C SER A 60 -1.80 15.30 6.43
N GLY A 61 -1.17 15.46 7.61
CA GLY A 61 -0.66 16.73 8.13
C GLY A 61 0.88 16.80 8.29
N MET A 62 1.61 15.73 7.96
CA MET A 62 3.08 15.79 7.97
C MET A 62 3.57 16.45 6.69
N THR A 63 3.68 17.79 6.72
CA THR A 63 4.51 18.50 5.77
C THR A 63 5.97 18.13 6.02
N PHE A 64 6.54 17.30 5.15
CA PHE A 64 7.99 17.17 4.98
C PHE A 64 8.50 18.49 4.37
N GLY A 65 8.57 19.53 5.21
CA GLY A 65 8.83 20.91 4.83
C GLY A 65 10.32 21.22 4.85
N GLY A 66 11.05 20.71 3.86
CA GLY A 66 12.45 20.96 3.64
C GLY A 66 12.97 20.07 2.51
N ASP A 67 14.02 20.50 1.81
CA ASP A 67 14.71 19.60 0.88
C ASP A 67 15.23 18.38 1.68
N PRO A 68 15.03 17.15 1.19
CA PRO A 68 15.45 15.95 1.93
C PRO A 68 16.94 15.97 2.26
N VAL A 69 17.28 15.65 3.51
CA VAL A 69 18.67 15.53 3.96
C VAL A 69 19.02 14.05 4.09
N TRP A 70 19.29 13.44 2.93
CA TRP A 70 19.60 12.02 2.80
C TRP A 70 20.90 11.64 3.51
N THR A 71 20.77 10.84 4.55
CA THR A 71 21.90 10.28 5.30
C THR A 71 21.95 8.78 5.07
N PRO A 72 23.13 8.20 4.74
CA PRO A 72 23.25 6.75 4.61
C PRO A 72 22.88 6.04 5.91
N LEU A 73 22.06 5.00 5.83
CA LEU A 73 21.61 4.27 7.01
C LEU A 73 22.70 3.33 7.56
N ASP A 74 23.29 2.53 6.67
CA ASP A 74 24.43 1.66 6.95
C ASP A 74 25.19 1.38 5.64
N PRO A 75 26.16 2.22 5.25
CA PRO A 75 26.84 2.10 3.95
C PRO A 75 27.51 0.75 3.72
N GLN A 76 27.93 0.07 4.78
CA GLN A 76 28.67 -1.18 4.69
C GLN A 76 27.73 -2.38 4.54
N ALA A 77 26.62 -2.40 5.28
CA ALA A 77 25.67 -3.51 5.24
C ALA A 77 24.52 -3.33 4.24
N MET A 78 24.17 -2.07 3.91
CA MET A 78 23.00 -1.69 3.12
C MET A 78 23.35 -0.57 2.12
N PRO A 79 24.22 -0.85 1.13
CA PRO A 79 24.56 0.15 0.12
C PRO A 79 23.32 0.59 -0.63
N GLY A 80 23.16 1.90 -0.81
CA GLY A 80 22.01 2.50 -1.48
C GLY A 80 20.80 2.77 -0.59
N VAL A 81 20.85 2.48 0.72
CA VAL A 81 19.76 2.78 1.67
C VAL A 81 20.06 4.03 2.49
N PHE A 82 19.12 4.97 2.46
CA PHE A 82 19.23 6.28 3.10
C PHE A 82 17.98 6.57 3.93
N TYR A 83 18.11 7.44 4.92
CA TYR A 83 16.98 8.04 5.62
C TYR A 83 17.08 9.56 5.51
N ASP A 84 15.93 10.22 5.46
CA ASP A 84 15.89 11.68 5.50
C ASP A 84 15.95 12.13 6.96
N SER A 85 17.11 12.64 7.37
CA SER A 85 17.31 13.11 8.74
C SER A 85 16.44 14.32 9.09
N ALA A 86 16.03 15.13 8.10
CA ALA A 86 15.13 16.26 8.30
C ALA A 86 13.67 15.83 8.46
N SER A 87 13.31 14.62 8.01
CA SER A 87 11.96 14.06 8.15
C SER A 87 11.66 13.44 9.52
N ILE A 88 12.65 13.33 10.40
CA ILE A 88 12.46 12.68 11.70
C ILE A 88 11.60 13.58 12.58
N ALA A 89 10.40 13.11 12.93
CA ALA A 89 9.44 13.87 13.71
C ALA A 89 8.74 12.98 14.76
N PRO A 90 8.54 13.46 16.00
CA PRO A 90 7.70 12.76 16.96
C PRO A 90 6.23 12.85 16.55
N MET A 91 5.52 11.72 16.62
CA MET A 91 4.07 11.64 16.42
C MET A 91 3.31 11.50 17.75
N SER A 92 3.92 10.86 18.74
CA SER A 92 3.36 10.68 20.09
C SER A 92 4.50 10.39 21.08
N ASP A 93 4.36 10.86 22.32
CA ASP A 93 5.32 10.59 23.40
C ASP A 93 4.93 9.41 24.29
N ARG A 94 3.62 9.05 24.31
CA ARG A 94 3.10 7.95 25.13
C ARG A 94 1.95 7.22 24.39
N PRO A 95 2.24 6.13 23.65
CA PRO A 95 3.55 5.52 23.43
C PRO A 95 4.48 6.41 22.59
N VAL A 96 5.79 6.18 22.67
CA VAL A 96 6.78 6.89 21.84
C VAL A 96 6.63 6.39 20.41
N VAL A 97 6.19 7.27 19.51
CA VAL A 97 6.00 7.00 18.08
C VAL A 97 6.71 8.09 17.30
N MET A 98 7.51 7.68 16.32
CA MET A 98 8.29 8.57 15.46
C MET A 98 7.92 8.34 14.00
N ALA A 99 7.91 9.39 13.21
CA ALA A 99 7.87 9.34 11.75
C ALA A 99 9.28 9.57 11.18
N VAL A 100 9.58 8.93 10.05
CA VAL A 100 10.81 9.10 9.28
C VAL A 100 10.58 8.62 7.85
N THR A 101 11.24 9.24 6.88
CA THR A 101 11.28 8.76 5.49
C THR A 101 12.56 8.00 5.23
N VAL A 102 12.43 6.79 4.67
CA VAL A 102 13.55 5.97 4.19
C VAL A 102 13.52 5.94 2.65
N ALA A 103 14.68 5.83 2.02
CA ALA A 103 14.80 5.77 0.58
C ALA A 103 15.86 4.77 0.10
N TRP A 104 15.65 4.25 -1.11
CA TRP A 104 16.57 3.40 -1.84
C TRP A 104 16.98 4.07 -3.14
N PHE A 105 18.27 4.23 -3.35
CA PHE A 105 18.84 4.80 -4.57
C PHE A 105 19.54 3.69 -5.34
N TYR A 106 19.05 3.44 -6.55
CA TYR A 106 19.57 2.35 -7.37
C TYR A 106 20.70 2.83 -8.26
N ALA A 107 21.77 2.03 -8.35
CA ALA A 107 22.87 2.29 -9.27
C ALA A 107 22.43 2.21 -10.74
N GLN A 108 21.38 1.45 -11.03
CA GLN A 108 20.77 1.32 -12.34
C GLN A 108 19.25 1.50 -12.21
N PRO A 109 18.61 2.28 -13.10
CA PRO A 109 17.16 2.43 -13.09
C PRO A 109 16.45 1.08 -13.21
N ARG A 110 15.36 0.94 -12.47
CA ARG A 110 14.42 -0.19 -12.53
C ARG A 110 13.21 0.20 -13.35
N VAL A 111 12.36 -0.76 -13.68
CA VAL A 111 11.12 -0.54 -14.44
C VAL A 111 9.93 -0.91 -13.55
N SER A 112 8.92 -0.06 -13.49
CA SER A 112 7.67 -0.36 -12.80
C SER A 112 6.93 -1.45 -13.55
N GLU A 113 6.52 -2.50 -12.83
CA GLU A 113 5.69 -3.57 -13.39
C GLU A 113 4.26 -3.08 -13.69
N THR A 114 3.81 -2.04 -12.99
CA THR A 114 2.46 -1.47 -13.13
C THR A 114 2.30 -0.66 -14.41
N ASN A 115 3.29 0.17 -14.75
CA ASN A 115 3.15 1.17 -15.82
C ASN A 115 4.30 1.17 -16.85
N GLY A 116 5.31 0.32 -16.69
CA GLY A 116 6.43 0.18 -17.62
C GLY A 116 7.42 1.36 -17.64
N GLN A 117 7.24 2.36 -16.76
CA GLN A 117 8.14 3.52 -16.68
C GLN A 117 9.37 3.20 -15.84
N ALA A 118 10.50 3.80 -16.20
CA ALA A 118 11.73 3.66 -15.45
C ALA A 118 11.73 4.54 -14.19
N TYR A 119 12.26 4.02 -13.08
CA TYR A 119 12.49 4.74 -11.83
C TYR A 119 13.90 4.48 -11.31
N ALA A 120 14.56 5.49 -10.77
CA ALA A 120 15.93 5.40 -10.27
C ALA A 120 16.00 5.43 -8.72
N SER A 121 14.91 5.78 -8.05
CA SER A 121 14.84 5.75 -6.60
C SER A 121 13.44 5.50 -6.07
N VAL A 122 13.39 5.06 -4.81
CA VAL A 122 12.17 4.79 -4.05
C VAL A 122 12.24 5.47 -2.71
N SER A 123 11.13 6.04 -2.23
CA SER A 123 10.98 6.48 -0.85
C SER A 123 9.75 5.84 -0.18
N GLN A 124 9.83 5.70 1.14
CA GLN A 124 8.76 5.19 1.98
C GLN A 124 8.67 6.03 3.26
N PRO A 125 7.53 6.68 3.55
CA PRO A 125 7.26 7.20 4.88
C PRO A 125 6.98 6.04 5.84
N ILE A 126 7.72 6.02 6.94
CA ILE A 126 7.67 5.00 7.99
C ILE A 126 7.16 5.63 9.28
N ILE A 127 6.25 4.93 9.94
CA ILE A 127 5.85 5.20 11.32
C ILE A 127 6.45 4.12 12.21
N LEU A 128 7.36 4.49 13.10
CA LEU A 128 8.01 3.61 14.06
C LEU A 128 7.35 3.75 15.43
N ASN A 129 6.72 2.69 15.91
CA ASN A 129 6.31 2.60 17.31
C ASN A 129 7.50 2.16 18.15
N CYS A 130 8.21 3.14 18.70
CA CYS A 130 9.42 2.92 19.46
C CYS A 130 9.18 2.18 20.78
N SER A 131 7.96 2.24 21.33
CA SER A 131 7.56 1.50 22.53
C SER A 131 7.24 0.04 22.23
N ALA A 132 6.61 -0.24 21.09
CA ALA A 132 6.16 -1.59 20.72
C ALA A 132 7.17 -2.38 19.85
N ASN A 133 8.26 -1.74 19.40
CA ASN A 133 9.19 -2.32 18.41
C ASN A 133 8.51 -2.75 17.10
N THR A 134 7.54 -1.95 16.65
CA THR A 134 6.82 -2.19 15.39
C THR A 134 6.95 -1.01 14.43
N TYR A 135 6.70 -1.25 13.15
CA TYR A 135 6.68 -0.22 12.13
C TYR A 135 5.48 -0.38 11.19
N THR A 136 5.09 0.74 10.58
CA THR A 136 4.03 0.82 9.57
C THR A 136 4.56 1.58 8.37
N VAL A 137 4.27 1.08 7.16
CA VAL A 137 4.56 1.76 5.89
C VAL A 137 3.23 2.07 5.22
N THR A 138 3.01 3.32 4.86
CA THR A 138 1.72 3.74 4.30
C THR A 138 1.72 3.73 2.78
N GLN A 139 2.85 4.04 2.16
CA GLN A 139 3.00 4.06 0.71
C GLN A 139 4.45 3.82 0.30
N THR A 140 4.64 3.38 -0.94
CA THR A 140 5.93 3.32 -1.61
C THR A 140 5.88 4.22 -2.83
N GLN A 141 6.77 5.20 -2.88
CA GLN A 141 6.83 6.22 -3.92
C GLN A 141 8.04 5.96 -4.81
N HIS A 142 7.81 5.79 -6.11
CA HIS A 142 8.87 5.58 -7.10
C HIS A 142 9.13 6.86 -7.86
N TYR A 143 10.40 7.23 -8.02
CA TYR A 143 10.81 8.48 -8.64
C TYR A 143 11.68 8.23 -9.86
N ALA A 144 11.43 8.99 -10.93
CA ALA A 144 12.21 8.90 -12.17
C ALA A 144 13.68 9.30 -11.96
N GLY A 145 13.93 10.28 -11.09
CA GLY A 145 15.28 10.77 -10.78
C GLY A 145 15.96 10.01 -9.66
N ASN A 146 17.25 10.28 -9.50
CA ASN A 146 18.03 9.80 -8.36
C ASN A 146 17.59 10.54 -7.08
N ASN A 147 17.92 9.99 -5.91
CA ASN A 147 17.74 10.67 -4.63
C ASN A 147 16.29 11.10 -4.31
N ALA A 148 15.29 10.33 -4.76
CA ALA A 148 13.86 10.63 -4.67
C ALA A 148 13.47 11.98 -5.31
N THR A 149 14.11 12.33 -6.43
CA THR A 149 13.82 13.55 -7.19
C THR A 149 13.15 13.26 -8.53
N GLY A 150 12.67 14.32 -9.21
CA GLY A 150 12.01 14.20 -10.50
C GLY A 150 10.54 13.77 -10.39
N ALA A 151 9.97 13.33 -11.51
CA ALA A 151 8.56 12.96 -11.56
C ALA A 151 8.29 11.70 -10.71
N LEU A 152 7.17 11.73 -9.98
CA LEU A 152 6.62 10.56 -9.32
C LEU A 152 6.08 9.60 -10.39
N VAL A 153 6.75 8.46 -10.53
CA VAL A 153 6.43 7.42 -11.51
C VAL A 153 5.18 6.65 -11.09
N GLU A 154 5.13 6.27 -9.82
CA GLU A 154 3.97 5.64 -9.21
C GLU A 154 4.03 5.81 -7.69
N SER A 155 2.86 5.84 -7.05
CA SER A 155 2.72 5.69 -5.61
C SER A 155 1.83 4.50 -5.34
N ILE A 156 2.39 3.48 -4.71
CA ILE A 156 1.69 2.24 -4.41
C ILE A 156 1.35 2.26 -2.92
N PRO A 157 0.06 2.27 -2.53
CA PRO A 157 -0.33 1.97 -1.17
C PRO A 157 0.23 0.60 -0.79
N VAL A 158 1.03 0.53 0.29
CA VAL A 158 1.58 -0.77 0.69
C VAL A 158 0.45 -1.56 1.34
N ALA A 159 -0.08 -2.53 0.62
CA ALA A 159 -1.03 -3.47 1.19
C ALA A 159 -0.31 -4.31 2.25
N GLY A 160 -0.39 -3.92 3.53
CA GLY A 160 -0.18 -4.85 4.63
C GLY A 160 1.07 -4.70 5.49
N ILE A 161 1.87 -3.63 5.38
CA ILE A 161 2.90 -3.37 6.40
C ILE A 161 2.31 -2.44 7.47
N HIS A 162 1.56 -3.03 8.39
CA HIS A 162 0.98 -2.36 9.55
C HIS A 162 1.42 -3.05 10.82
N ASN A 163 2.00 -2.29 11.76
CA ASN A 163 2.52 -2.81 13.02
C ASN A 163 3.41 -4.05 12.86
N ALA A 164 4.17 -4.11 11.78
CA ALA A 164 5.07 -5.21 11.50
C ALA A 164 6.24 -5.21 12.51
N PRO A 165 6.74 -6.38 12.92
CA PRO A 165 7.81 -6.46 13.91
C PRO A 165 9.15 -5.99 13.32
N VAL A 166 9.78 -5.00 13.95
CA VAL A 166 11.08 -4.44 13.52
C VAL A 166 12.18 -5.51 13.49
N ALA A 167 12.13 -6.51 14.37
CA ALA A 167 13.16 -7.55 14.48
C ALA A 167 13.42 -8.31 13.16
N ARG A 168 12.40 -8.41 12.29
CA ARG A 168 12.47 -9.19 11.04
C ARG A 168 12.98 -8.40 9.85
N ASP A 169 13.02 -7.08 9.94
CA ASP A 169 13.45 -6.20 8.86
C ASP A 169 14.78 -5.54 9.23
N PRO A 170 15.90 -5.86 8.54
CA PRO A 170 17.20 -5.31 8.86
C PRO A 170 17.26 -3.79 8.70
N VAL A 171 16.58 -3.22 7.69
CA VAL A 171 16.53 -1.77 7.46
C VAL A 171 15.85 -1.12 8.65
N GLN A 172 14.68 -1.62 9.03
CA GLN A 172 13.89 -1.02 10.12
C GLN A 172 14.58 -1.18 11.47
N ARG A 173 15.29 -2.30 11.70
CA ARG A 173 16.08 -2.50 12.91
C ARG A 173 17.19 -1.47 13.05
N LYS A 174 17.90 -1.17 11.96
CA LYS A 174 18.94 -0.14 11.95
C LYS A 174 18.33 1.26 12.10
N LEU A 175 17.26 1.54 11.36
CA LEU A 175 16.55 2.81 11.37
C LEU A 175 16.04 3.15 12.78
N ARG A 176 15.47 2.17 13.48
CA ARG A 176 15.08 2.31 14.89
C ARG A 176 16.23 2.78 15.78
N GLY A 177 17.43 2.24 15.59
CA GLY A 177 18.60 2.62 16.39
C GLY A 177 19.03 4.08 16.19
N VAL A 178 18.63 4.70 15.09
CA VAL A 178 18.90 6.11 14.77
C VAL A 178 17.76 7.02 15.22
N VAL A 179 16.52 6.59 14.97
CA VAL A 179 15.31 7.42 15.10
C VAL A 179 14.71 7.38 16.50
N CYS A 180 14.70 6.21 17.13
CA CYS A 180 14.06 6.06 18.43
C CYS A 180 15.01 6.51 19.54
N PRO A 181 14.51 7.26 20.53
CA PRO A 181 15.33 7.68 21.65
C PRO A 181 15.79 6.46 22.48
N ALA A 182 16.96 6.58 23.09
CA ALA A 182 17.44 5.57 24.03
C ALA A 182 16.43 5.36 25.18
N PRO A 183 16.34 4.15 25.74
CA PRO A 183 15.43 3.87 26.85
C PRO A 183 15.59 4.90 27.97
N GLY A 184 14.50 5.60 28.32
CA GLY A 184 14.50 6.62 29.38
C GLY A 184 14.79 8.06 28.94
N LYS A 185 15.00 8.34 27.64
CA LYS A 185 15.04 9.71 27.09
C LYS A 185 13.79 9.98 26.26
N ASN A 186 13.15 11.13 26.45
CA ASN A 186 12.04 11.57 25.61
C ASN A 186 12.57 12.04 24.25
N ALA A 187 11.73 11.95 23.20
CA ALA A 187 12.04 12.51 21.89
C ALA A 187 12.31 14.03 22.05
N ARG A 188 13.38 14.52 21.43
CA ARG A 188 13.77 15.93 21.54
C ARG A 188 12.72 16.77 20.81
N LYS A 189 12.09 17.69 21.55
CA LYS A 189 11.06 18.63 21.07
C LYS A 189 11.67 19.72 20.19
#